data_AF-A0A5B8LRP5-F1
#
_entry.id   AF-A0A5B8LRP5-F1
#
_cell.length_a   1.000
_cell.length_b   1.000
_cell.length_c   1.000
_cell.angle_alpha   90.00
_cell.angle_beta   90.00
_cell.angle_gamma   90.00
#
_symmetry.space_group_name_H-M   'P 1'
#
loop_
_entity.id
_entity.type
_entity.pdbx_description
1 polymer ?
#
loop_
_entity_poly.entity_id
_entity_poly.type
_entity_poly.pdbx_seq_one_letter_code
_entity_poly.pdbx_strand_id
1 'polypeptide(L)' 'MRKLTDQERQLLRLIADAGGSICPGVDTNIPKEGHKSLRRMERAGLLTVEDTDDGPRFKLTILALPEVDHG' A
#
# COMPACT_ATOMS: atom_id res chain seq x y z
N MET A 1 13.81 10.97 -5.25
CA MET A 1 12.95 9.94 -4.61
C MET A 1 12.52 10.46 -3.24
N ARG A 2 11.22 10.43 -2.94
CA ARG A 2 10.68 10.89 -1.66
C ARG A 2 10.94 9.80 -0.61
N LYS A 3 11.39 10.16 0.60
CA LYS A 3 11.53 9.21 1.70
C LYS A 3 10.14 8.80 2.20
N LEU A 4 9.89 7.49 2.26
CA LEU A 4 8.71 6.92 2.91
C LEU A 4 8.77 7.13 4.42
N THR A 5 7.63 7.42 5.03
CA THR A 5 7.49 7.41 6.49
C THR A 5 7.51 5.97 7.02
N ASP A 6 7.80 5.79 8.31
CA ASP A 6 7.73 4.47 8.96
C ASP A 6 6.36 3.81 8.78
N GLN A 7 5.28 4.59 8.84
CA GLN A 7 3.93 4.10 8.61
C GLN A 7 3.72 3.63 7.15
N GLU A 8 4.25 4.36 6.17
CA GLU A 8 4.17 3.96 4.75
C GLU A 8 4.96 2.67 4.50
N ARG A 9 6.16 2.52 5.09
CA ARG A 9 6.95 1.28 5.02
C ARG A 9 6.23 0.09 5.66
N GLN A 10 5.63 0.31 6.82
CA GLN A 10 4.87 -0.73 7.52
C GLN A 10 3.67 -1.19 6.70
N LEU A 11 2.97 -0.27 6.02
CA LEU A 11 1.89 -0.60 5.09
C LEU A 11 2.41 -1.36 3.87
N LEU A 12 3.52 -0.96 3.27
CA LEU A 12 4.11 -1.68 2.14
C LEU A 12 4.49 -3.11 2.51
N ARG A 13 5.09 -3.32 3.69
CA ARG A 13 5.37 -4.65 4.22
C ARG A 13 4.10 -5.47 4.42
N LEU A 14 3.05 -4.87 4.98
CA LEU A 14 1.78 -5.56 5.18
C LEU A 14 1.16 -6.00 3.85
N ILE A 15 1.22 -5.15 2.82
CA ILE A 15 0.74 -5.51 1.48
C ILE A 15 1.60 -6.62 0.88
N ALA A 16 2.93 -6.55 1.04
CA ALA A 16 3.85 -7.58 0.55
C ALA A 16 3.58 -8.93 1.21
N ASP A 17 3.40 -8.95 2.53
CA ASP A 17 3.10 -10.15 3.33
C ASP A 17 1.75 -10.77 2.94
N ALA A 18 0.76 -9.93 2.60
CA ALA A 18 -0.54 -10.36 2.08
C ALA A 18 -0.50 -10.85 0.61
N GLY A 19 0.67 -11.03 0.01
CA GLY A 19 0.83 -11.49 -1.38
C GLY A 19 0.82 -10.37 -2.42
N GLY A 20 1.10 -9.13 -2.01
CA GLY A 20 1.24 -7.97 -2.89
C GLY A 20 -0.06 -7.24 -3.23
N SER A 21 -1.17 -7.56 -2.55
CA SER A 21 -2.48 -6.97 -2.81
C SER A 21 -3.37 -7.00 -1.57
N ILE A 22 -4.01 -5.88 -1.21
CA ILE A 22 -4.96 -5.82 -0.10
C ILE A 22 -6.20 -4.97 -0.43
N CYS A 23 -7.33 -5.32 0.17
CA CYS A 23 -8.53 -4.50 0.25
C CYS A 23 -8.71 -3.99 1.69
N PRO A 24 -8.46 -2.70 1.99
CA PRO A 24 -8.59 -2.13 3.34
C PRO A 24 -10.01 -2.16 3.95
N GLY A 25 -11.03 -2.51 3.16
CA GLY A 25 -12.39 -2.69 3.64
C GLY A 25 -12.72 -4.14 4.02
N VAL A 26 -11.91 -5.10 3.57
CA VAL A 26 -12.22 -6.53 3.62
C VAL A 26 -11.09 -7.34 4.26
N ASP A 27 -9.86 -7.20 3.76
CA ASP A 27 -8.70 -7.98 4.19
C ASP A 27 -8.09 -7.46 5.49
N THR A 28 -8.14 -6.15 5.72
CA THR A 28 -7.47 -5.51 6.86
C THR A 28 -8.14 -4.20 7.23
N ASN A 29 -8.38 -3.98 8.53
CA ASN A 29 -8.96 -2.74 9.00
C ASN A 29 -7.87 -1.67 9.16
N ILE A 30 -7.68 -0.84 8.14
CA ILE A 30 -6.68 0.23 8.13
C ILE A 30 -7.31 1.53 8.67
N PRO A 31 -6.69 2.21 9.65
CA PRO A 31 -7.20 3.48 10.14
C PRO A 31 -7.16 4.55 9.04
N LYS A 32 -8.00 5.60 9.14
CA LYS A 32 -8.10 6.68 8.13
C LYS A 32 -6.76 7.29 7.72
N GLU A 33 -5.81 7.40 8.65
CA GLU A 33 -4.45 7.88 8.35
C GLU A 33 -3.67 6.90 7.46
N GLY A 34 -3.87 5.60 7.60
CA GLY A 34 -3.33 4.59 6.70
C GLY A 34 -3.91 4.69 5.29
N HIS A 35 -5.21 4.98 5.15
CA HIS A 35 -5.82 5.25 3.83
C HIS A 35 -5.18 6.45 3.12
N LYS A 36 -4.85 7.52 3.86
CA LYS A 36 -4.13 8.67 3.30
C LYS A 36 -2.73 8.28 2.82
N SER A 37 -2.03 7.46 3.59
CA SER A 37 -0.71 6.92 3.21
C SER A 37 -0.79 6.04 1.97
N LEU A 38 -1.79 5.14 1.86
CA LEU A 38 -2.03 4.32 0.66
C LEU A 38 -2.22 5.18 -0.60
N ARG A 39 -3.07 6.21 -0.52
CA ARG A 39 -3.28 7.16 -1.63
C ARG A 39 -2.03 7.98 -1.96
N ARG A 40 -1.20 8.32 -0.97
CA ARG A 40 0.09 9.01 -1.23
C ARG A 40 1.08 8.09 -1.94
N MET A 41 1.15 6.83 -1.55
CA MET A 41 2.01 5.83 -2.18
C MET A 41 1.53 5.48 -3.59
N GLU A 42 0.21 5.46 -3.82
CA GLU A 42 -0.38 5.33 -5.16
C GLU A 42 0.02 6.50 -6.07
N ARG A 43 -0.12 7.75 -5.60
CA ARG A 43 0.38 8.93 -6.32
C ARG A 43 1.89 8.94 -6.55
N ALA A 44 2.66 8.22 -5.73
CA ALA A 44 4.10 8.06 -5.89
C ALA A 44 4.47 6.93 -6.88
N GLY A 45 3.47 6.18 -7.39
CA GLY A 45 3.67 5.05 -8.31
C GLY A 45 4.10 3.75 -7.62
N LEU A 46 4.11 3.70 -6.28
CA LEU A 46 4.47 2.52 -5.49
C LEU A 46 3.31 1.53 -5.39
N LEU A 47 2.08 2.05 -5.43
CA LEU A 47 0.87 1.24 -5.41
C LEU A 47 0.04 1.54 -6.66
N THR A 48 -0.67 0.52 -7.15
CA THR A 48 -1.83 0.70 -8.02
C THR A 48 -3.10 0.49 -7.23
N VAL A 49 -4.14 1.25 -7.57
CA VAL A 49 -5.47 1.07 -6.99
C VAL A 49 -6.41 0.57 -8.08
N GLU A 50 -7.14 -0.49 -7.77
CA GLU A 50 -8.22 -1.03 -8.59
C GLU A 50 -9.53 -0.89 -7.81
N ASP A 51 -10.54 -0.29 -8.43
CA ASP A 51 -11.87 -0.23 -7.83
C ASP A 51 -12.57 -1.57 -8.08
N THR A 52 -12.95 -2.26 -7.01
CA THR A 52 -13.66 -3.54 -7.06
C THR A 52 -14.99 -3.39 -6.34
N ASP A 53 -15.94 -4.31 -6.56
CA ASP A 53 -17.24 -4.31 -5.87
C ASP A 53 -17.09 -4.33 -4.33
N ASP A 54 -16.00 -4.93 -3.83
CA ASP A 54 -15.63 -5.01 -2.42
C ASP A 54 -14.88 -3.76 -1.89
N GLY A 55 -14.63 -2.77 -2.76
CA GLY A 55 -13.92 -1.53 -2.45
C GLY A 55 -12.56 -1.41 -3.16
N PRO A 56 -11.77 -0.37 -2.82
CA PRO A 56 -10.50 -0.09 -3.48
C PRO A 56 -9.44 -1.11 -3.07
N ARG A 57 -8.93 -1.87 -4.04
CA ARG A 57 -7.84 -2.83 -3.90
C ARG A 57 -6.51 -2.18 -4.21
N PHE A 58 -5.56 -2.23 -3.28
CA PHE A 58 -4.22 -1.69 -3.43
C PHE A 58 -3.24 -2.80 -3.75
N LYS A 59 -2.53 -2.70 -4.87
CA LYS A 59 -1.51 -3.65 -5.30
C LYS A 59 -0.12 -3.02 -5.31
N LEU A 60 0.90 -3.78 -4.92
CA LEU A 60 2.29 -3.36 -5.04
C LEU A 60 2.69 -3.27 -6.51
N THR A 61 3.44 -2.23 -6.85
CA THR A 61 4.12 -2.14 -8.14
C THR A 61 5.56 -2.61 -8.02
N ILE A 62 6.22 -2.80 -9.16
CA ILE A 62 7.66 -3.11 -9.23
C ILE A 62 8.51 -2.04 -8.51
N LEU A 63 8.03 -0.78 -8.47
CA LEU A 63 8.71 0.32 -7.79
C LEU A 63 8.66 0.22 -6.27
N ALA A 64 7.66 -0.49 -5.71
CA ALA A 64 7.55 -0.70 -4.27
C ALA A 64 8.46 -1.82 -3.75
N LEU A 65 8.83 -2.79 -4.58
CA LEU A 65 9.68 -3.91 -4.18
C LEU A 65 11.00 -3.50 -3.50
N PRO A 66 11.81 -2.56 -4.05
CA PRO A 66 13.03 -2.13 -3.37
C PRO A 66 12.76 -1.39 -2.07
N GLU A 67 11.64 -0.68 -1.95
CA GLU A 67 11.26 0.05 -0.73
C GLU A 67 10.81 -0.90 0.40
N VAL A 68 10.25 -2.07 0.05
CA VAL A 68 9.90 -3.14 1.01
C VAL A 68 11.17 -3.81 1.54
N ASP A 69 12.14 -4.06 0.65
CA ASP A 69 13.39 -4.76 0.97
C ASP A 69 14.35 -3.90 1.82
N HIS A 70 14.31 -2.57 1.65
CA HIS A 70 15.12 -1.61 2.42
C HIS A 70 14.44 -1.13 3.73
N GLY A 71 13.40 -1.84 4.17
CA GLY A 71 12.65 -1.57 5.39
C GLY A 71 13.27 -2.15 6.65
#